data_AF-A0A392UHJ3-F1
#
_entry.id   AF-A0A392UHJ3-F1
#
_cell.length_a   1.000
_cell.length_b   1.000
_cell.length_c   1.000
_cell.angle_alpha   90.00
_cell.angle_beta   90.00
_cell.angle_gamma   90.00
#
_symmetry.space_group_name_H-M   'P 1'
#
loop_
_entity.id
_entity.type
_entity.pdbx_description
1 polymer ?
#
loop_
_entity_poly.entity_id
_entity_poly.type
_entity_poly.pdbx_seq_one_letter_code
_entity_poly.pdbx_strand_id
1 'polypeptide(L)' 'LLEQVKELKEKVAELEEKMKSVEVTLIAEEEMEADPAGLYANFSRADLVRTVLDWQGSVVEVSSSQFRNAIAQIQLLNPN' A
#
# COMPACT_ATOMS: atom_id res chain seq x y z
N LEU A 1 -39.46 -22.26 -17.99
CA LEU A 1 -38.37 -22.81 -17.14
C LEU A 1 -37.01 -22.71 -17.82
N LEU A 2 -36.74 -23.41 -18.94
CA LEU A 2 -35.43 -23.32 -19.61
C LEU A 2 -35.06 -21.91 -20.09
N GLU A 3 -36.02 -21.18 -20.68
CA GLU A 3 -35.79 -19.81 -21.15
C GLU A 3 -35.48 -18.84 -20.00
N GLN A 4 -36.22 -18.94 -18.90
CA GLN A 4 -35.98 -18.13 -17.69
C GLN A 4 -34.59 -18.42 -17.09
N VAL A 5 -34.14 -19.68 -17.09
CA VAL A 5 -32.80 -20.05 -16.62
C VAL A 5 -31.72 -19.47 -17.52
N LYS A 6 -31.94 -19.44 -18.84
CA LYS A 6 -31.01 -18.83 -19.80
C LYS A 6 -30.91 -17.31 -19.58
N GLU A 7 -32.05 -16.64 -19.47
CA GLU A 7 -32.12 -15.20 -19.20
C GLU A 7 -31.47 -14.83 -17.86
N LEU A 8 -31.65 -15.66 -16.82
CA LEU A 8 -31.00 -15.46 -15.52
C LEU A 8 -29.47 -15.58 -15.63
N LYS A 9 -28.97 -16.57 -16.38
CA LYS A 9 -27.52 -16.77 -16.57
C LYS A 9 -26.88 -15.59 -17.30
N GLU A 10 -27.58 -15.02 -18.28
CA GLU A 10 -27.11 -13.85 -19.02
C GLU A 10 -27.03 -12.61 -18.12
N LYS A 11 -28.05 -12.39 -17.28
CA LYS A 11 -28.02 -11.33 -16.25
C LYS A 11 -26.93 -11.51 -15.21
N VAL A 12 -26.66 -12.76 -14.79
CA VAL A 12 -25.56 -13.05 -13.86
C VAL A 12 -24.22 -12.71 -14.49
N ALA A 13 -23.98 -13.12 -15.74
CA ALA A 13 -22.74 -12.80 -16.45
C ALA A 13 -22.55 -11.27 -16.61
N GLU A 14 -23.61 -10.54 -16.95
CA GLU A 14 -23.58 -9.08 -17.04
C GLU A 14 -23.28 -8.42 -15.68
N LEU A 15 -23.85 -8.94 -14.59
CA LEU A 15 -23.58 -8.45 -13.24
C LEU A 15 -22.13 -8.74 -12.80
N GLU A 16 -21.60 -9.92 -13.10
CA GLU A 16 -20.21 -10.28 -12.80
C GLU A 16 -19.22 -9.36 -13.54
N GLU A 17 -19.50 -9.03 -14.80
CA GLU A 17 -18.68 -8.09 -15.58
C GLU A 17 -18.73 -6.67 -15.00
N LYS A 18 -19.93 -6.17 -14.68
CA LYS A 18 -20.10 -4.87 -14.02
C LYS A 18 -19.37 -4.83 -12.68
N MET A 19 -19.43 -5.90 -11.90
CA MET A 19 -18.77 -5.97 -10.60
C MET A 19 -17.24 -5.90 -10.75
N LYS A 20 -16.65 -6.61 -11.72
CA LYS A 20 -15.22 -6.49 -12.03
C LYS A 20 -14.82 -5.08 -12.44
N SER A 21 -15.64 -4.42 -13.27
CA SER A 21 -15.37 -3.03 -13.66
C SER A 21 -15.43 -2.08 -12.46
N VAL A 22 -16.41 -2.24 -11.57
CA VAL A 22 -16.54 -1.42 -10.37
C VAL A 22 -15.36 -1.66 -9.42
N GLU A 23 -14.93 -2.91 -9.25
CA GLU A 23 -13.77 -3.27 -8.44
C GLU A 23 -12.49 -2.59 -8.97
N VAL A 24 -12.25 -2.64 -10.29
CA VAL A 24 -11.11 -1.96 -10.91
C VAL A 24 -11.16 -0.45 -10.68
N THR A 25 -12.33 0.18 -10.81
CA THR A 25 -12.48 1.63 -10.58
C THR A 25 -12.22 1.99 -9.12
N LEU A 26 -12.76 1.22 -8.17
CA LEU A 26 -12.57 1.46 -6.74
C LEU A 26 -11.09 1.32 -6.33
N ILE A 27 -10.40 0.30 -6.86
CA ILE A 27 -8.97 0.11 -6.63
C ILE A 27 -8.20 1.32 -7.16
N ALA A 28 -8.51 1.81 -8.37
CA ALA A 28 -7.83 2.97 -8.94
C ALA A 28 -8.07 4.26 -8.14
N GLU A 29 -9.28 4.46 -7.59
CA GLU A 29 -9.58 5.60 -6.72
C GLU A 29 -8.82 5.52 -5.39
N GLU A 30 -8.80 4.35 -4.74
CA GLU A 30 -8.04 4.12 -3.50
C GLU A 30 -6.53 4.27 -3.71
N GLU A 31 -5.99 3.76 -4.82
CA GLU A 31 -4.58 3.93 -5.19
C GLU A 31 -4.23 5.40 -5.42
N MET A 32 -5.10 6.18 -6.06
CA MET A 32 -4.89 7.61 -6.26
C MET A 32 -4.95 8.41 -4.95
N GLU A 33 -5.78 8.00 -3.99
CA GLU A 33 -5.82 8.62 -2.65
C GLU A 33 -4.56 8.28 -1.84
N ALA A 34 -4.11 7.03 -1.88
CA ALA A 34 -2.94 6.55 -1.14
C ALA A 34 -1.61 7.05 -1.75
N ASP A 35 -1.54 7.21 -3.07
CA ASP A 35 -0.37 7.69 -3.81
C ASP A 35 -0.77 8.74 -4.87
N PRO A 36 -1.08 9.98 -4.45
CA PRO A 36 -1.47 11.05 -5.37
C PRO A 36 -0.38 11.42 -6.40
N ALA A 37 0.87 11.09 -6.09
CA ALA A 37 2.01 11.34 -6.97
C ALA A 37 2.25 10.20 -7.97
N GLY A 38 1.57 9.06 -7.82
CA GLY A 38 1.71 7.88 -8.67
C GLY A 38 3.12 7.27 -8.66
N LEU A 39 3.87 7.46 -7.57
CA LEU A 39 5.23 6.92 -7.42
C LEU A 39 5.28 5.39 -7.48
N TYR A 40 4.21 4.72 -7.06
CA TYR A 40 4.10 3.27 -6.96
C TYR A 40 3.14 2.66 -7.97
N ALA A 41 2.55 3.45 -8.88
CA ALA A 41 1.56 2.98 -9.86
C ALA A 41 2.06 1.82 -10.76
N ASN A 42 3.38 1.71 -10.95
CA ASN A 42 4.00 0.64 -11.75
C ASN A 42 4.75 -0.41 -10.91
N PHE A 43 4.66 -0.33 -9.58
CA PHE A 43 5.37 -1.25 -8.72
C PHE A 43 4.70 -2.62 -8.75
N SER A 44 5.51 -3.67 -8.88
CA SER A 44 5.00 -4.98 -8.53
C SER A 44 4.73 -5.04 -7.02
N ARG A 45 3.86 -5.95 -6.59
CA ARG A 45 3.63 -6.19 -5.14
C ARG A 45 4.93 -6.47 -4.39
N ALA A 46 5.89 -7.15 -5.03
CA ALA A 46 7.19 -7.45 -4.43
C ALA A 46 8.05 -6.18 -4.26
N ASP A 47 8.05 -5.29 -5.26
CA ASP A 47 8.81 -4.03 -5.21
C ASP A 47 8.25 -3.08 -4.16
N LEU A 48 6.93 -3.02 -4.01
CA LEU A 48 6.27 -2.22 -2.98
C LEU A 48 6.65 -2.72 -1.58
N VAL A 49 6.55 -4.03 -1.34
CA VAL A 49 6.93 -4.65 -0.06
C VAL A 49 8.41 -4.39 0.26
N ARG A 50 9.30 -4.55 -0.72
CA ARG A 50 10.72 -4.27 -0.55
C ARG A 50 10.96 -2.83 -0.14
N THR A 51 10.32 -1.89 -0.81
CA THR A 51 10.48 -0.45 -0.55
C THR A 51 10.04 -0.08 0.87
N VAL A 52 8.93 -0.64 1.33
CA VAL A 52 8.44 -0.46 2.71
C VAL A 52 9.46 -1.00 3.72
N LEU A 53 10.01 -2.20 3.49
CA LEU A 53 11.00 -2.80 4.39
C LEU A 53 12.32 -2.02 4.42
N ASP A 54 12.81 -1.57 3.27
CA ASP A 54 14.02 -0.77 3.16
C ASP A 54 13.87 0.57 3.91
N TRP A 55 12.71 1.23 3.76
CA TRP A 55 12.40 2.45 4.49
C TRP A 55 12.34 2.21 6.01
N GLN A 56 11.66 1.15 6.46
CA GLN A 56 11.58 0.80 7.89
C GLN A 56 12.97 0.56 8.50
N GLY A 57 13.85 -0.16 7.78
CA GLY A 57 15.23 -0.39 8.21
C GLY A 57 15.99 0.92 8.38
N SER A 58 15.88 1.83 7.40
CA SER A 58 16.52 3.15 7.43
C SER A 58 16.06 4.00 8.62
N VAL A 59 14.75 4.05 8.90
CA VAL A 59 14.21 4.80 10.05
C VAL A 59 14.76 4.27 11.36
N VAL A 60 14.81 2.95 11.55
CA VAL A 60 15.35 2.33 12.76
C VAL A 60 16.82 2.68 12.96
N GLU A 61 17.63 2.61 11.91
CA GLU A 61 19.05 2.93 11.96
C GLU A 61 19.28 4.42 12.31
N VAL A 62 18.56 5.32 11.64
CA VAL A 62 18.62 6.76 11.88
C VAL A 62 18.23 7.10 13.32
N SER A 63 17.10 6.57 13.81
CA SER A 63 16.64 6.81 15.18
C SER A 63 17.63 6.25 16.22
N SER A 64 18.22 5.08 15.98
CA SER A 64 19.24 4.51 16.87
C SER A 64 20.48 5.40 16.96
N SER A 65 20.96 5.89 15.82
CA SER A 65 22.10 6.80 15.75
C SER A 65 21.82 8.11 16.48
N GLN A 66 20.64 8.71 16.25
CA GLN A 66 20.21 9.93 16.94
C GLN A 66 20.13 9.74 18.45
N PHE A 67 19.56 8.62 18.92
CA PHE A 67 19.50 8.30 20.34
C PHE A 67 20.91 8.20 20.96
N ARG A 68 21.82 7.44 20.32
CA ARG A 68 23.21 7.32 20.79
C ARG A 68 23.91 8.68 20.85
N ASN A 69 23.68 9.52 19.86
CA ASN A 69 24.23 10.87 19.82
C ASN A 69 23.69 11.73 20.97
N ALA A 70 22.37 11.71 21.22
CA ALA A 70 21.77 12.42 22.34
C ALA A 70 22.32 11.96 23.69
N ILE A 71 22.52 10.64 23.89
CA ILE A 71 23.16 10.10 25.09
C ILE A 71 24.59 10.62 25.23
N ALA A 72 25.38 10.62 24.15
CA ALA A 72 26.75 11.15 24.16
C ALA A 72 26.78 12.64 24.52
N GLN A 73 25.85 13.44 24.00
CA GLN A 73 25.71 14.85 24.37
C GLN A 73 25.39 15.03 25.86
N ILE A 74 24.46 14.25 26.41
CA ILE A 74 24.11 14.30 27.83
C ILE A 74 25.32 13.94 28.70
N GLN A 75 26.10 12.93 28.30
CA GLN A 75 27.31 12.52 29.02
C GLN A 75 28.41 13.59 28.98
N LEU A 76 28.58 14.28 27.84
CA LEU A 76 29.52 15.40 27.72
C LEU A 76 29.12 16.60 28.58
N LEU A 77 27.82 16.86 28.75
CA LEU A 77 27.31 17.96 29.57
C LEU A 77 27.27 17.61 31.06
N ASN A 78 27.22 16.32 31.40
CA ASN A 78 27.29 15.82 32.78
C ASN A 78 28.49 14.89 32.94
N PRO A 79 29.72 15.40 32.75
CA PRO A 79 30.90 14.62 33.04
C PRO A 79 30.96 14.47 34.57
N ASN A 80 30.96 13.23 35.04
CA ASN A 80 31.47 12.96 36.39
C ASN A 80 32.96 13.32 36.44
#